data_AF-A0A3B8M2R6-F1
#
_entry.id   AF-A0A3B8M2R6-F1
#
_cell.length_a   1.000
_cell.length_b   1.000
_cell.length_c   1.000
_cell.angle_alpha   90.00
_cell.angle_beta   90.00
_cell.angle_gamma   90.00
#
_symmetry.space_group_name_H-M   'P 1'
#
loop_
_entity.id
_entity.type
_entity.pdbx_description
1 polymer ?
#
loop_
_entity_poly.entity_id
_entity_poly.type
_entity_poly.pdbx_seq_one_letter_code
_entity_poly.pdbx_strand_id
1 'polypeptide(L)'
;MDPPIPAKCRRKQSAKKMEDRRMDKPYLTLQPTEMALLGTAGRIHAARLASGQVPEGGEEDSLRTAVAESVRLARLIDGGIMADQELE
;
A
#
# COMPACT_ATOMS: atom_id res chain seq x y z
N MET A 1 -11.16 43.58 52.43
CA MET A 1 -11.93 42.76 51.45
C MET A 1 -11.20 42.91 50.14
N ASP A 2 -10.09 42.18 49.99
CA ASP A 2 -9.25 42.24 48.80
C ASP A 2 -9.66 41.10 47.84
N PRO A 3 -9.76 41.37 46.53
CA PRO A 3 -10.20 40.38 45.57
C PRO A 3 -9.14 39.27 45.35
N PRO A 4 -9.56 38.03 45.10
CA PRO A 4 -8.65 36.92 44.87
C PRO A 4 -7.86 37.09 43.56
N ILE A 5 -6.55 36.83 43.66
CA ILE A 5 -5.60 36.80 42.54
C ILE A 5 -6.04 35.76 41.50
N PRO A 6 -6.09 36.10 40.19
CA PRO A 6 -6.51 35.17 39.15
C PRO A 6 -5.52 34.02 38.95
N ALA A 7 -6.09 32.84 38.75
CA ALA A 7 -5.43 31.56 38.55
C ALA A 7 -4.42 31.59 37.39
N LYS A 8 -3.15 31.74 37.76
CA LYS A 8 -2.00 30.97 37.33
C LYS A 8 -2.22 30.03 36.12
N CYS A 9 -1.33 30.20 35.15
CA CYS A 9 -0.56 29.09 34.57
C CYS A 9 -1.35 27.91 33.98
N ARG A 10 -2.12 28.14 32.91
CA ARG A 10 -2.66 27.03 32.09
C ARG A 10 -2.49 27.17 30.58
N ARG A 11 -1.61 28.07 30.12
CA ARG A 11 -1.41 28.35 28.68
C ARG A 11 -0.07 27.87 28.09
N LYS A 12 0.77 27.13 28.83
CA LYS A 12 2.13 26.79 28.37
C LYS A 12 2.46 25.29 28.29
N GLN A 13 1.47 24.40 28.19
CA GLN A 13 1.73 22.95 28.09
C GLN A 13 1.13 22.25 26.85
N SER A 14 0.32 22.92 26.03
CA SER A 14 -0.29 22.27 24.86
C SER A 14 0.48 22.44 23.56
N ALA A 15 1.59 23.20 23.55
CA ALA A 15 2.41 23.44 22.35
C ALA A 15 3.69 22.58 22.30
N LYS A 16 3.97 21.76 23.32
CA LYS A 16 5.22 21.00 23.47
C LYS A 16 5.07 19.48 23.37
N LYS A 17 3.99 19.02 22.72
CA LYS A 17 3.75 17.60 22.40
C LYS A 17 3.23 17.43 20.97
N MET A 18 3.79 18.23 20.06
CA MET A 18 3.79 18.01 18.60
C MET A 18 5.24 17.87 18.11
N GLU A 19 6.13 17.45 19.00
CA GLU A 19 7.49 17.11 18.66
C GLU A 19 7.51 15.61 18.39
N ASP A 20 7.87 15.28 17.14
CA ASP A 20 8.53 14.02 16.82
C ASP A 20 7.68 12.74 16.78
N ARG A 21 6.60 12.73 15.99
CA ARG A 21 6.28 11.52 15.21
C ARG A 21 6.87 11.66 13.81
N ARG A 22 8.20 11.82 13.72
CA ARG A 22 8.90 11.68 12.44
C ARG A 22 8.70 10.24 11.98
N MET A 23 7.76 10.05 11.07
CA MET A 23 7.80 9.12 9.94
C MET A 23 8.66 7.85 10.13
N ASP A 24 8.47 7.09 11.21
CA ASP A 24 8.76 5.64 11.21
C ASP A 24 7.68 4.91 10.39
N LYS A 25 7.36 5.45 9.21
CA LYS A 25 6.60 4.70 8.22
C LYS A 25 7.58 3.66 7.71
N PRO A 26 7.34 2.35 7.94
CA PRO A 26 8.23 1.34 7.39
C PRO A 26 8.20 1.50 5.87
N TYR A 27 9.29 2.00 5.30
CA TYR A 27 9.44 2.06 3.86
C TYR A 27 9.63 0.63 3.37
N LEU A 28 8.62 0.10 2.69
CA LEU A 28 8.75 -1.18 1.99
C LEU A 28 9.79 -1.02 0.89
N THR A 29 10.88 -1.78 1.01
CA THR A 29 11.90 -1.88 -0.04
C THR A 29 11.57 -3.09 -0.88
N LEU A 30 11.03 -2.85 -2.07
CA LEU A 30 10.71 -3.90 -3.04
C LEU A 30 11.79 -3.97 -4.12
N GLN A 31 12.10 -5.17 -4.58
CA GLN A 31 12.89 -5.36 -5.79
C GLN A 31 12.15 -4.79 -7.01
N PRO A 32 12.85 -4.37 -8.07
CA PRO A 32 12.19 -3.84 -9.27
C PRO A 32 11.15 -4.79 -9.88
N THR A 33 11.42 -6.10 -9.84
CA THR A 33 10.50 -7.15 -10.29
C THR A 33 9.25 -7.22 -9.43
N GLU A 34 9.39 -7.17 -8.11
CA GLU A 34 8.27 -7.13 -7.16
C GLU A 34 7.41 -5.89 -7.36
N MET A 35 8.02 -4.74 -7.67
CA MET A 35 7.30 -3.50 -7.95
C MET A 35 6.49 -3.59 -9.26
N ALA A 36 7.03 -4.24 -10.29
CA ALA A 36 6.32 -4.51 -11.54
C ALA A 36 5.13 -5.47 -11.34
N LEU A 37 5.33 -6.54 -10.54
CA LEU A 37 4.27 -7.48 -10.17
C LEU A 37 3.18 -6.82 -9.34
N LEU A 38 3.56 -5.97 -8.37
CA LEU A 38 2.63 -5.20 -7.55
C LEU A 38 1.79 -4.24 -8.40
N GLY A 39 2.42 -3.50 -9.32
CA GLY A 39 1.72 -2.60 -10.22
C GLY A 39 0.71 -3.33 -11.12
N THR A 40 1.07 -4.51 -11.61
CA THR A 40 0.16 -5.35 -12.42
C THR A 40 -0.99 -5.91 -11.58
N ALA A 41 -0.71 -6.48 -10.41
CA ALA A 41 -1.74 -6.99 -9.49
C ALA A 41 -2.72 -5.88 -9.08
N GLY A 42 -2.21 -4.67 -8.78
CA GLY A 42 -3.04 -3.52 -8.46
C GLY A 42 -4.01 -3.14 -9.58
N ARG A 43 -3.56 -3.18 -10.85
CA ARG A 43 -4.43 -2.92 -12.01
C ARG A 43 -5.52 -3.98 -12.18
N ILE A 44 -5.18 -5.26 -12.01
CA ILE A 44 -6.15 -6.36 -12.08
C ILE A 44 -7.21 -6.19 -11.00
N HIS A 45 -6.80 -5.94 -9.76
CA HIS A 45 -7.72 -5.74 -8.65
C HIS A 45 -8.61 -4.49 -8.85
N ALA A 46 -8.04 -3.38 -9.32
CA ALA A 46 -8.79 -2.17 -9.64
C ALA A 46 -9.85 -2.41 -10.72
N ALA A 47 -9.53 -3.19 -11.76
CA ALA A 47 -10.49 -3.57 -12.79
C ALA A 47 -11.64 -4.42 -12.24
N ARG A 48 -11.35 -5.34 -11.29
CA ARG A 48 -12.38 -6.12 -10.60
C ARG A 48 -13.30 -5.26 -9.74
N LEU A 49 -12.73 -4.30 -9.00
CA LEU A 49 -13.52 -3.36 -8.21
C LEU A 49 -14.44 -2.53 -9.12
N ALA A 50 -13.89 -1.97 -10.20
CA ALA A 50 -14.64 -1.15 -11.15
C ALA A 50 -15.77 -1.91 -11.88
N SER A 51 -15.63 -3.23 -12.03
CA SER A 51 -16.62 -4.10 -12.67
C SER A 51 -17.59 -4.77 -11.71
N GLY A 52 -17.51 -4.49 -10.40
CA GLY A 52 -18.37 -5.10 -9.38
C GLY A 52 -18.10 -6.60 -9.17
N GLN A 53 -16.91 -7.08 -9.53
CA GLN A 53 -16.51 -8.48 -9.37
C GLN A 53 -15.94 -8.81 -7.98
N VAL A 54 -15.85 -7.81 -7.09
CA VAL A 54 -15.41 -7.99 -5.70
C VAL A 54 -16.64 -7.89 -4.80
N PRO A 55 -17.13 -9.01 -4.23
CA PRO A 55 -18.21 -8.95 -3.26
C PRO A 55 -17.74 -8.26 -1.97
N GLU A 56 -18.67 -7.73 -1.20
CA GLU A 56 -18.39 -7.13 0.11
C GLU A 56 -17.74 -8.18 1.04
N GLY A 57 -16.58 -7.85 1.60
CA GLY A 57 -15.79 -8.77 2.41
C GLY A 57 -14.90 -9.74 1.61
N GLY A 58 -14.96 -9.70 0.26
CA GLY A 58 -14.15 -10.51 -0.65
C GLY A 58 -12.89 -9.81 -1.16
N GLU A 59 -12.50 -8.69 -0.57
CA GLU A 59 -11.38 -7.86 -1.02
C GLU A 59 -10.05 -8.62 -0.92
N GLU A 60 -9.85 -9.35 0.18
CA GLU A 60 -8.61 -10.11 0.41
C GLU A 60 -8.44 -11.24 -0.63
N ASP A 61 -9.50 -11.98 -0.93
CA ASP A 61 -9.48 -13.03 -1.95
C ASP A 61 -9.26 -12.46 -3.35
N SER A 62 -9.89 -11.33 -3.65
CA SER A 62 -9.68 -10.62 -4.91
C SER A 62 -8.23 -10.15 -5.07
N LEU A 63 -7.61 -9.65 -4.00
CA LEU A 63 -6.20 -9.27 -3.97
C LEU A 63 -5.27 -10.47 -4.15
N ARG A 64 -5.49 -11.56 -3.40
CA ARG A 64 -4.74 -12.82 -3.54
C ARG A 64 -4.80 -13.35 -4.97
N THR A 65 -5.98 -13.32 -5.56
CA THR A 65 -6.20 -13.75 -6.95
C THR A 65 -5.45 -12.84 -7.93
N ALA A 66 -5.48 -11.52 -7.73
CA ALA A 66 -4.80 -10.56 -8.60
C ALA A 66 -3.26 -10.73 -8.56
N VAL A 67 -2.70 -11.02 -7.38
CA VAL A 67 -1.27 -11.34 -7.23
C VAL A 67 -0.92 -12.64 -7.94
N ALA A 68 -1.74 -13.69 -7.79
CA ALA A 68 -1.50 -14.96 -8.48
C ALA A 68 -1.54 -14.79 -10.01
N GLU A 69 -2.42 -13.95 -10.52
CA GLU A 69 -2.51 -13.65 -11.95
C GLU A 69 -1.35 -12.83 -12.48
N SER A 70 -0.86 -11.84 -11.73
CA SER A 70 0.32 -11.09 -12.16
C SER A 70 1.55 -12.00 -12.29
N VAL A 71 1.71 -12.96 -11.39
CA VAL A 71 2.76 -13.99 -11.48
C VAL A 71 2.54 -14.91 -12.68
N ARG A 72 1.30 -15.34 -12.95
CA ARG A 72 1.00 -16.15 -14.15
C ARG A 72 1.34 -15.41 -15.44
N LEU A 73 0.98 -14.12 -15.53
CA LEU A 73 1.32 -13.27 -16.68
C LEU A 73 2.83 -13.17 -16.88
N ALA A 74 3.58 -12.93 -15.79
CA ALA A 74 5.04 -12.87 -15.86
C ALA A 74 5.64 -14.18 -16.39
N ARG A 75 5.16 -15.33 -15.91
CA ARG A 75 5.63 -16.65 -16.38
C ARG A 75 5.28 -16.93 -17.85
N LEU A 76 4.12 -16.47 -18.32
CA LEU A 76 3.73 -16.61 -19.73
C LEU A 76 4.63 -15.78 -20.65
N ILE A 77 4.98 -14.55 -20.22
CA ILE A 77 5.91 -13.70 -20.95
C ILE A 77 7.30 -14.33 -21.00
N ASP A 78 7.80 -14.78 -19.84
CA ASP A 78 9.11 -15.44 -19.72
C ASP A 78 9.19 -16.67 -20.63
N GLY A 79 8.18 -17.55 -20.56
CA GLY A 79 8.11 -18.75 -21.41
C GLY A 79 7.98 -18.45 -22.91
N GLY A 80 7.23 -17.42 -23.30
CA GLY A 80 7.10 -17.02 -24.72
C GLY A 80 8.39 -16.44 -25.29
N ILE A 81 9.06 -15.58 -24.52
CA ILE A 81 10.35 -14.98 -24.91
C ILE A 81 11.46 -16.03 -25.00
N MET A 82 11.48 -17.03 -24.11
CA MET A 82 12.43 -18.14 -24.20
C MET A 82 12.12 -19.07 -25.38
N ALA A 83 10.86 -19.42 -25.62
CA ALA A 83 10.49 -20.29 -26.74
C ALA A 83 10.83 -19.67 -28.11
N ASP A 84 10.71 -18.36 -28.26
CA ASP A 84 11.11 -17.64 -29.48
C ASP A 84 12.64 -17.60 -29.68
N GLN A 85 13.43 -17.78 -28.61
CA GLN A 85 14.90 -17.74 -28.64
C GLN A 85 15.57 -19.11 -28.74
N GLU A 86 14.83 -20.22 -28.70
CA GLU A 86 15.33 -21.60 -28.78
C GLU A 86 15.22 -22.21 -30.20
N LEU A 87 15.14 -21.37 -31.24
CA LEU A 87 15.17 -21.79 -32.64
C LEU A 87 16.59 -21.62 -33.24
N GLU A 88 17.51 -22.52 -32.86
CA GLU A 88 18.74 -22.83 -33.63
C GLU A 88 18.95 -24.35 -33.76
#